data_AF-A0A9Q1HLV7-F1
#
_entry.id   AF-A0A9Q1HLV7-F1
#
_cell.length_a   1.000
_cell.length_b   1.000
_cell.length_c   1.000
_cell.angle_alpha   90.00
_cell.angle_beta   90.00
_cell.angle_gamma   90.00
#
_symmetry.space_group_name_H-M   'P 1'
#
loop_
_entity.id
_entity.type
_entity.pdbx_description
1 polymer ?
#
loop_
_entity_poly.entity_id
_entity_poly.type
_entity_poly.pdbx_seq_one_letter_code
_entity_poly.pdbx_strand_id
1 'polypeptide(L)'
;MYGSTITIQYCLWHGMQTWIFNLDAYSCIMYILSYISKAEREMGDLLKTAQQEARERNLNAMDELRKLGSHYLLHREVSVMESVYRVTGMHMKQCSRQAIFIPTDPDSERLSLPLQQLQNKQENTDEILMPKMIDKYLGRPKELANICLATFASECRYIGQQNNATDSISLITGLDTIEKRLNKPAIIRYPKVKIQKDREKYYSSILRLYLPFTVEEFKPTTYDTFESYFLQGSYNGKFVREIVSANMQKYEPLAKELENLSENLQENPYQENSWANLAPQTEMERIQQTQGMSTEEYIPPE
;
A
#
# COMPACT_ATOMS: atom_id res chain seq x y z
N MET A 1 4.08 -32.92 2.00
CA MET A 1 2.94 -32.05 1.63
C MET A 1 2.33 -31.53 2.91
N TYR A 2 2.71 -30.32 3.34
CA TYR A 2 2.04 -29.61 4.44
C TYR A 2 1.54 -28.29 3.88
N GLY A 3 0.23 -28.07 4.05
CA GLY A 3 -0.49 -26.91 3.54
C GLY A 3 -0.05 -25.61 4.20
N SER A 4 -0.34 -24.51 3.53
CA SER A 4 -0.23 -23.16 4.07
C SER A 4 -1.43 -22.35 3.60
N THR A 5 -2.62 -22.81 3.96
CA THR A 5 -3.80 -21.96 4.04
C THR A 5 -3.47 -20.87 5.07
N ILE A 6 -3.42 -19.62 4.62
CA ILE A 6 -3.31 -18.47 5.50
C ILE A 6 -4.67 -18.35 6.21
N THR A 7 -4.80 -19.01 7.34
CA THR A 7 -5.94 -18.81 8.25
C THR A 7 -5.76 -17.44 8.88
N ILE A 8 -6.39 -16.41 8.30
CA ILE A 8 -6.65 -15.17 9.01
C ILE A 8 -7.74 -15.51 10.04
N GLN A 9 -7.32 -16.02 11.19
CA GLN A 9 -8.19 -16.23 12.34
C GLN A 9 -8.43 -14.87 13.00
N TYR A 10 -9.25 -14.02 12.36
CA TYR A 10 -10.08 -13.13 13.16
C TYR A 10 -11.02 -14.04 13.93
N CYS A 11 -11.05 -13.93 15.26
CA CYS A 11 -12.13 -14.47 16.09
C CYS A 11 -13.45 -13.75 15.77
N LEU A 12 -13.93 -13.90 14.53
CA LEU A 12 -15.31 -13.67 14.15
C LEU A 12 -16.09 -14.77 14.86
N TRP A 13 -16.72 -14.37 15.97
CA TRP A 13 -17.76 -15.04 16.73
C TRP A 13 -18.30 -16.33 16.08
N HIS A 14 -18.32 -17.44 16.81
CA HIS A 14 -18.72 -18.79 16.35
C HIS A 14 -20.06 -18.90 15.58
N GLY A 15 -20.89 -17.85 15.57
CA GLY A 15 -22.10 -17.75 14.74
C GLY A 15 -21.88 -17.33 13.27
N MET A 16 -20.78 -16.67 12.91
CA MET A 16 -20.50 -16.24 11.52
C MET A 16 -19.88 -17.33 10.65
N GLN A 17 -19.26 -18.34 11.27
CA GLN A 17 -18.50 -19.39 10.58
C GLN A 17 -19.38 -20.29 9.68
N THR A 18 -20.69 -20.36 9.93
CA THR A 18 -21.63 -21.24 9.20
C THR A 18 -22.34 -20.55 8.02
N TRP A 19 -22.36 -19.22 7.95
CA TRP A 19 -23.11 -18.46 6.93
C TRP A 19 -22.31 -18.10 5.68
N ILE A 20 -20.98 -18.14 5.75
CA ILE A 20 -20.07 -17.75 4.64
C ILE A 20 -20.06 -18.80 3.52
N PHE A 21 -20.60 -20.00 3.73
CA PHE A 21 -20.51 -21.10 2.76
C PHE A 21 -21.40 -20.96 1.51
N ASN A 22 -22.31 -19.98 1.45
CA ASN A 22 -23.30 -19.85 0.37
C ASN A 22 -23.35 -18.47 -0.31
N LEU A 23 -22.38 -17.57 -0.10
CA LEU A 23 -22.49 -16.19 -0.56
C LEU A 23 -21.25 -15.65 -1.26
N ASP A 24 -21.52 -14.72 -2.17
CA ASP A 24 -20.57 -14.01 -3.01
C ASP A 24 -19.56 -13.19 -2.18
N ALA A 25 -18.28 -13.22 -2.59
CA ALA A 25 -17.16 -12.65 -1.84
C ALA A 25 -17.29 -11.13 -1.65
N TYR A 26 -17.93 -10.44 -2.60
CA TYR A 26 -18.17 -9.00 -2.54
C TYR A 26 -19.12 -8.61 -1.42
N SER A 27 -20.20 -9.37 -1.21
CA SER A 27 -21.17 -9.11 -0.14
C SER A 27 -20.52 -9.17 1.24
N CYS A 28 -19.59 -10.11 1.44
CA CYS A 28 -18.78 -10.22 2.66
C CYS A 28 -17.87 -8.99 2.84
N ILE A 29 -17.20 -8.54 1.76
CA ILE A 29 -16.31 -7.36 1.81
C ILE A 29 -17.12 -6.10 2.14
N MET A 30 -18.25 -5.89 1.50
CA MET A 30 -19.12 -4.72 1.74
C MET A 30 -19.67 -4.71 3.17
N TYR A 31 -20.06 -5.87 3.71
CA TYR A 31 -20.46 -5.98 5.12
C TYR A 31 -19.32 -5.56 6.06
N ILE A 32 -18.12 -6.12 5.87
CA ILE A 32 -16.95 -5.79 6.70
C ILE A 32 -16.61 -4.29 6.59
N LEU A 33 -16.60 -3.73 5.38
CA LEU A 33 -16.34 -2.31 5.14
C LEU A 33 -17.41 -1.42 5.81
N SER A 34 -18.68 -1.79 5.70
CA SER A 34 -19.79 -1.03 6.32
C SER A 34 -19.71 -1.05 7.84
N TYR A 35 -19.27 -2.17 8.42
CA TYR A 35 -19.08 -2.32 9.85
C TYR A 35 -17.88 -1.50 10.36
N ILE A 36 -16.73 -1.62 9.70
CA ILE A 36 -15.50 -0.88 10.08
C ILE A 36 -15.70 0.64 9.93
N SER A 37 -16.37 1.08 8.86
CA SER A 37 -16.61 2.50 8.59
C SER A 37 -17.75 3.12 9.43
N LYS A 38 -18.45 2.35 10.26
CA LYS A 38 -19.56 2.87 11.08
C LYS A 38 -19.07 3.95 12.05
N ALA A 39 -18.02 3.67 12.81
CA ALA A 39 -17.42 4.63 13.75
C ALA A 39 -16.67 5.77 13.02
N GLU A 40 -16.21 5.54 11.78
CA GLU A 40 -15.52 6.56 11.00
C GLU A 40 -16.46 7.65 10.47
N ARG A 41 -17.77 7.37 10.31
CA ARG A 41 -18.76 8.35 9.85
C ARG A 41 -18.94 9.50 10.83
N GLU A 42 -19.17 9.19 12.11
CA GLU A 42 -19.34 10.21 13.17
C GLU A 42 -18.08 11.08 13.31
N MET A 43 -16.91 10.44 13.29
CA MET A 43 -15.63 11.16 13.27
C MET A 43 -15.48 12.03 12.02
N GLY A 44 -15.91 11.54 10.85
CA GLY A 44 -15.86 12.28 9.60
C GLY A 44 -16.65 13.59 9.66
N ASP A 45 -17.83 13.57 10.28
CA ASP A 45 -18.66 14.76 10.42
C ASP A 45 -18.09 15.75 11.45
N LEU A 46 -17.54 15.27 12.58
CA LEU A 46 -16.80 16.11 13.52
C LEU A 46 -15.60 16.81 12.87
N LEU A 47 -14.84 16.09 12.04
CA LEU A 47 -13.69 16.64 11.33
C LEU A 47 -14.10 17.68 10.28
N LYS A 48 -15.22 17.49 9.58
CA LYS A 48 -15.75 18.50 8.65
C LYS A 48 -16.13 19.78 9.38
N THR A 49 -16.80 19.68 10.53
CA THR A 49 -17.17 20.83 11.34
C THR A 49 -15.93 21.56 11.85
N ALA A 50 -14.94 20.84 12.41
CA ALA A 50 -13.68 21.43 12.85
C ALA A 50 -12.91 22.10 11.70
N GLN A 51 -12.95 21.52 10.50
CA GLN A 51 -12.37 22.12 9.31
C GLN A 51 -13.10 23.41 8.89
N GLN A 52 -14.43 23.39 8.89
CA GLN A 52 -15.23 24.57 8.55
C GLN A 52 -14.96 25.71 9.53
N GLU A 53 -14.95 25.44 10.83
CA GLU A 53 -14.61 26.44 11.85
C GLU A 53 -13.18 27.00 11.69
N ALA A 54 -12.23 26.16 11.29
CA ALA A 54 -10.85 26.59 11.03
C ALA A 54 -10.76 27.52 9.81
N ARG A 55 -11.53 27.23 8.76
CA ARG A 55 -11.64 28.07 7.55
C ARG A 55 -12.34 29.39 7.84
N GLU A 56 -13.43 29.39 8.58
CA GLU A 56 -14.15 30.61 8.98
C GLU A 56 -13.28 31.57 9.80
N ARG A 57 -12.35 31.02 10.59
CA ARG A 57 -11.37 31.79 11.37
C ARG A 57 -10.10 32.18 10.60
N ASN A 58 -10.00 31.86 9.30
CA ASN A 58 -8.82 32.12 8.45
C ASN A 58 -7.49 31.70 9.11
N LEU A 59 -7.45 30.50 9.69
CA LEU A 59 -6.23 29.99 10.32
C LEU A 59 -5.17 29.64 9.27
N ASN A 60 -3.90 29.73 9.68
CA ASN A 60 -2.80 29.18 8.88
C ASN A 60 -2.97 27.66 8.74
N ALA A 61 -2.59 27.07 7.61
CA ALA A 61 -2.74 25.64 7.31
C ALA A 61 -2.13 24.72 8.39
N MET A 62 -1.02 25.14 9.01
CA MET A 62 -0.41 24.41 10.13
C MET A 62 -1.30 24.38 11.38
N ASP A 63 -1.97 25.48 11.69
CA ASP A 63 -2.83 25.59 12.86
C ASP A 63 -4.20 24.94 12.62
N GLU A 64 -4.71 24.96 11.38
CA GLU A 64 -5.85 24.15 10.93
C GLU A 64 -5.56 22.67 11.16
N LEU A 65 -4.42 22.17 10.67
CA LEU A 65 -4.03 20.78 10.84
C LEU A 65 -3.85 20.40 12.31
N ARG A 66 -3.27 21.29 13.12
CA ARG A 66 -3.10 21.05 14.57
C ARG A 66 -4.46 20.96 15.27
N LYS A 67 -5.41 21.85 14.97
CA LYS A 67 -6.77 21.78 15.54
C LYS A 67 -7.49 20.52 15.12
N LEU A 68 -7.44 20.19 13.84
CA LEU A 68 -8.07 18.98 13.29
C LEU A 68 -7.48 17.72 13.95
N GLY A 69 -6.16 17.65 14.07
CA GLY A 69 -5.46 16.56 14.74
C GLY A 69 -5.82 16.44 16.22
N SER A 70 -5.91 17.55 16.95
CA SER A 70 -6.36 17.55 18.34
C SER A 70 -7.79 17.05 18.49
N HIS A 71 -8.71 17.51 17.63
CA HIS A 71 -10.10 17.09 17.67
C HIS A 71 -10.24 15.59 17.35
N TYR A 72 -9.50 15.12 16.34
CA TYR A 72 -9.40 13.70 16.02
C TYR A 72 -8.91 12.88 17.21
N LEU A 73 -7.80 13.27 17.85
CA LEU A 73 -7.21 12.50 18.95
C LEU A 73 -8.09 12.47 20.20
N LEU A 74 -8.86 13.53 20.46
CA LEU A 74 -9.74 13.64 21.63
C LEU A 74 -11.04 12.86 21.45
N HIS A 75 -11.66 12.94 20.28
CA HIS A 75 -12.96 12.33 20.01
C HIS A 75 -12.86 10.92 19.41
N ARG A 76 -11.65 10.46 19.08
CA ARG A 76 -11.48 9.11 18.54
C ARG A 76 -11.63 8.09 19.65
N GLU A 77 -12.69 7.32 19.55
CA GLU A 77 -12.87 6.13 20.35
C GLU A 77 -11.88 5.04 19.90
N VAL A 78 -11.18 4.47 20.87
CA VAL A 78 -10.24 3.36 20.68
C VAL A 78 -10.60 2.25 21.65
N SER A 79 -10.53 1.00 21.18
CA SER A 79 -10.78 -0.15 22.04
C SER A 79 -9.78 -0.20 23.20
N VAL A 80 -10.18 -0.78 24.34
CA VAL A 80 -9.28 -0.98 25.49
C VAL A 80 -8.00 -1.70 25.07
N MET A 81 -8.10 -2.70 24.19
CA MET A 81 -6.94 -3.43 23.66
C MET A 81 -6.00 -2.51 22.88
N GLU A 82 -6.53 -1.68 21.98
CA GLU A 82 -5.72 -0.70 21.25
C GLU A 82 -5.03 0.29 22.20
N SER A 83 -5.74 0.78 23.21
CA SER A 83 -5.20 1.69 24.23
C SER A 83 -4.04 1.08 25.01
N VAL A 84 -4.17 -0.17 25.45
CA VAL A 84 -3.08 -0.89 26.13
C VAL A 84 -1.85 -0.99 25.23
N TYR A 85 -2.01 -1.35 23.96
CA TYR A 85 -0.89 -1.41 23.01
C TYR A 85 -0.20 -0.05 22.83
N ARG A 86 -0.97 1.05 22.76
CA ARG A 86 -0.44 2.41 22.63
C ARG A 86 0.32 2.85 23.88
N VAL A 87 -0.26 2.66 25.07
CA VAL A 87 0.35 3.08 26.35
C VAL A 87 1.62 2.29 26.67
N THR A 88 1.64 1.01 26.33
CA THR A 88 2.80 0.13 26.55
C THR A 88 3.88 0.24 25.46
N GLY A 89 3.64 1.02 24.41
CA GLY A 89 4.56 1.13 23.26
C GLY A 89 4.66 -0.15 22.43
N MET A 90 3.71 -1.09 22.57
CA MET A 90 3.68 -2.32 21.79
C MET A 90 3.33 -2.04 20.32
N HIS A 91 3.84 -2.89 19.43
CA HIS A 91 3.56 -2.75 18.00
C HIS A 91 2.09 -3.11 17.70
N MET A 92 1.31 -2.14 17.22
CA MET A 92 -0.10 -2.34 16.82
C MET A 92 -0.27 -3.36 15.68
N LYS A 93 0.79 -3.62 14.91
CA LYS A 93 0.79 -4.59 13.82
C LYS A 93 2.14 -5.28 13.76
N GLN A 94 2.10 -6.61 13.77
CA GLN A 94 3.23 -7.45 13.38
C GLN A 94 2.81 -8.32 12.20
N CYS A 95 3.72 -8.50 11.25
CA CYS A 95 3.48 -9.34 10.08
C CYS A 95 4.66 -10.27 9.88
N SER A 96 4.39 -11.52 9.51
CA SER A 96 5.44 -12.48 9.17
C SER A 96 6.19 -12.14 7.88
N ARG A 97 5.65 -11.20 7.07
CA ARG A 97 6.24 -10.69 5.83
C ARG A 97 6.34 -9.18 5.89
N GLN A 98 7.50 -8.65 5.54
CA GLN A 98 7.70 -7.22 5.37
C GLN A 98 6.91 -6.75 4.14
N ALA A 99 6.30 -5.57 4.22
CA ALA A 99 5.72 -4.88 3.07
C ALA A 99 6.63 -3.72 2.66
N ILE A 100 6.97 -3.63 1.39
CA ILE A 100 7.87 -2.61 0.83
C ILE A 100 7.12 -1.84 -0.24
N PHE A 101 7.14 -0.52 -0.14
CA PHE A 101 6.62 0.36 -1.17
C PHE A 101 7.74 0.75 -2.15
N ILE A 102 7.51 0.58 -3.45
CA ILE A 102 8.41 0.98 -4.51
C ILE A 102 7.78 2.15 -5.27
N PRO A 103 8.36 3.36 -5.20
CA PRO A 103 7.93 4.47 -6.03
C PRO A 103 8.37 4.20 -7.48
N THR A 104 7.41 4.10 -8.39
CA THR A 104 7.69 3.91 -9.83
C THR A 104 7.89 5.24 -10.55
N ASP A 105 7.41 6.34 -9.98
CA ASP A 105 7.46 7.66 -10.58
C ASP A 105 8.91 8.14 -10.81
N PRO A 106 9.23 8.67 -12.01
CA PRO A 106 10.54 9.27 -12.30
C PRO A 106 10.82 10.44 -11.36
N ASP A 107 9.84 11.32 -11.18
CA ASP A 107 9.92 12.53 -10.33
C ASP A 107 9.55 12.28 -8.88
N SER A 108 9.76 11.05 -8.39
CA SER A 108 9.50 10.78 -6.97
C SER A 108 10.40 11.68 -6.13
N GLU A 109 9.82 12.37 -5.17
CA GLU A 109 10.57 13.22 -4.25
C GLU A 109 11.60 12.38 -3.46
N ARG A 110 12.72 13.01 -3.11
CA ARG A 110 13.76 12.38 -2.28
C ARG A 110 13.80 13.12 -0.96
N LEU A 111 13.86 12.35 0.13
CA LEU A 111 14.18 12.93 1.42
C LEU A 111 15.67 13.29 1.45
N SER A 112 15.99 14.41 2.09
CA SER A 112 17.37 14.73 2.43
C SER A 112 17.89 13.80 3.53
N LEU A 113 19.21 13.68 3.63
CA LEU A 113 19.85 13.04 4.76
C LEU A 113 19.50 13.80 6.06
N PRO A 114 19.44 13.11 7.21
CA PRO A 114 19.32 13.74 8.53
C PRO A 114 20.31 14.90 8.70
N LEU A 115 19.87 15.98 9.34
CA LEU A 115 20.69 17.19 9.57
C LEU A 115 22.05 16.87 10.21
N GLN A 116 22.09 15.92 11.15
CA GLN A 116 23.33 15.47 11.78
C GLN A 116 24.33 14.87 10.77
N GLN A 117 23.85 14.13 9.77
CA GLN A 117 24.71 13.57 8.73
C GLN A 117 25.16 14.64 7.73
N LEU A 118 24.30 15.63 7.46
CA LEU A 118 24.63 16.75 6.58
C LEU A 118 25.68 17.68 7.20
N GLN A 119 25.60 17.97 8.50
CA GLN A 119 26.58 18.80 9.21
C GLN A 119 27.99 18.19 9.19
N ASN A 120 28.09 16.86 9.12
CA ASN A 120 29.36 16.15 9.07
C ASN A 120 29.89 15.97 7.64
N LYS A 121 29.10 16.31 6.61
CA LYS A 121 29.56 16.26 5.21
C LYS A 121 30.27 17.56 4.84
N GLN A 122 31.25 17.44 3.95
CA GLN A 122 31.94 18.60 3.39
C GLN A 122 30.97 19.42 2.53
N GLU A 123 31.12 20.75 2.54
CA GLU A 123 30.17 21.70 1.93
C GLU A 123 29.95 21.52 0.41
N ASN A 124 30.81 20.77 -0.29
CA ASN A 124 30.78 20.59 -1.76
C ASN A 124 30.36 19.19 -2.23
N THR A 125 29.68 18.38 -1.41
CA THR A 125 29.20 17.06 -1.85
C THR A 125 27.74 17.13 -2.33
N ASP A 126 27.49 16.72 -3.57
CA ASP A 126 26.14 16.61 -4.19
C ASP A 126 25.24 15.53 -3.55
N GLU A 127 25.76 14.78 -2.58
CA GLU A 127 25.09 13.67 -1.91
C GLU A 127 24.25 14.11 -0.71
N ILE A 128 23.33 15.05 -0.91
CA ILE A 128 22.44 15.55 0.14
C ILE A 128 21.21 14.64 0.30
N LEU A 129 20.90 13.84 -0.72
CA LEU A 129 19.69 13.04 -0.82
C LEU A 129 19.89 11.62 -0.31
N MET A 130 18.87 11.06 0.33
CA MET A 130 18.87 9.66 0.75
C MET A 130 18.81 8.72 -0.47
N PRO A 131 19.60 7.62 -0.47
CA PRO A 131 19.55 6.63 -1.54
C PRO A 131 18.21 5.88 -1.53
N LYS A 132 17.56 5.82 -2.69
CA LYS A 132 16.32 5.07 -2.89
C LYS A 132 16.59 3.59 -3.11
N MET A 133 15.53 2.77 -2.98
CA MET A 133 15.55 1.37 -3.38
C MET A 133 16.08 1.17 -4.81
N ILE A 134 15.75 2.09 -5.72
CA ILE A 134 16.21 2.02 -7.12
C ILE A 134 17.69 2.33 -7.27
N ASP A 135 18.24 3.30 -6.54
CA ASP A 135 19.67 3.62 -6.61
C ASP A 135 20.51 2.42 -6.14
N LYS A 136 20.02 1.73 -5.10
CA LYS A 136 20.62 0.49 -4.59
C LYS A 136 20.52 -0.66 -5.59
N TYR A 137 19.40 -0.77 -6.30
CA TYR A 137 19.22 -1.74 -7.38
C TYR A 137 20.16 -1.49 -8.57
N LEU A 138 20.43 -0.23 -8.90
CA LEU A 138 21.40 0.13 -9.94
C LEU A 138 22.83 -0.22 -9.53
N GLY A 139 23.13 -0.18 -8.22
CA GLY A 139 24.42 -0.60 -7.65
C GLY A 139 24.59 -2.11 -7.41
N ARG A 140 23.72 -2.96 -7.97
CA ARG A 140 23.77 -4.42 -7.78
C ARG A 140 24.98 -5.05 -8.49
N PRO A 141 25.58 -6.12 -7.95
CA PRO A 141 26.69 -6.83 -8.60
C PRO A 141 26.24 -7.57 -9.86
N LYS A 142 27.22 -7.92 -10.71
CA LYS A 142 27.00 -8.60 -12.01
C LYS A 142 26.25 -9.93 -11.88
N GLU A 143 26.42 -10.63 -10.76
CA GLU A 143 25.69 -11.87 -10.44
C GLU A 143 24.16 -11.69 -10.43
N LEU A 144 23.71 -10.49 -10.07
CA LEU A 144 22.30 -10.11 -10.01
C LEU A 144 21.90 -9.23 -11.20
N ALA A 145 22.66 -9.20 -12.30
CA ALA A 145 22.33 -8.35 -13.46
C ALA A 145 20.94 -8.66 -14.04
N ASN A 146 20.56 -9.94 -14.06
CA ASN A 146 19.35 -10.46 -14.71
C ASN A 146 18.06 -10.38 -13.87
N ILE A 147 18.11 -9.89 -12.63
CA ILE A 147 16.90 -9.75 -11.80
C ILE A 147 16.24 -8.39 -12.05
N CYS A 148 14.92 -8.34 -12.02
CA CYS A 148 14.17 -7.08 -12.06
C CYS A 148 14.09 -6.41 -10.68
N LEU A 149 13.74 -5.12 -10.66
CA LEU A 149 13.62 -4.33 -9.43
C LEU A 149 12.65 -4.95 -8.43
N ALA A 150 11.52 -5.51 -8.91
CA ALA A 150 10.56 -6.20 -8.05
C ALA A 150 11.19 -7.40 -7.33
N THR A 151 11.92 -8.24 -8.08
CA THR A 151 12.61 -9.41 -7.51
C THR A 151 13.69 -9.00 -6.53
N PHE A 152 14.46 -7.97 -6.86
CA PHE A 152 15.45 -7.44 -5.95
C PHE A 152 14.83 -6.94 -4.63
N ALA A 153 13.78 -6.12 -4.69
CA ALA A 153 13.12 -5.60 -3.48
C ALA A 153 12.43 -6.70 -2.65
N SER A 154 11.90 -7.73 -3.31
CA SER A 154 11.19 -8.83 -2.66
C SER A 154 12.12 -9.87 -2.04
N GLU A 155 13.20 -10.23 -2.73
CA GLU A 155 14.09 -11.31 -2.30
C GLU A 155 15.32 -10.80 -1.56
N CYS A 156 15.76 -9.56 -1.76
CA CYS A 156 16.93 -9.02 -1.06
C CYS A 156 16.53 -8.17 0.16
N ARG A 157 17.33 -8.25 1.21
CA ARG A 157 17.26 -7.40 2.41
C ARG A 157 18.60 -6.71 2.58
N TYR A 158 18.56 -5.43 2.92
CA TYR A 158 19.76 -4.69 3.28
C TYR A 158 20.15 -4.97 4.72
N ILE A 159 21.44 -5.17 4.91
CA ILE A 159 22.05 -5.29 6.21
C ILE A 159 23.02 -4.12 6.38
N GLY A 160 22.88 -3.41 7.51
CA GLY A 160 23.85 -2.38 7.89
C GLY A 160 25.23 -3.01 8.12
N GLN A 161 26.28 -2.20 8.00
CA GLN A 161 27.70 -2.62 8.05
C GLN A 161 28.14 -3.45 9.27
N GLN A 162 27.31 -3.57 10.31
CA GLN A 162 27.62 -4.22 11.58
C GLN A 162 27.41 -5.75 11.61
N ASN A 163 26.83 -6.35 10.58
CA ASN A 163 26.53 -7.79 10.60
C ASN A 163 27.38 -8.54 9.57
N ASN A 164 28.30 -9.35 10.07
CA ASN A 164 29.04 -10.34 9.31
C ASN A 164 28.13 -11.55 9.03
N ALA A 165 27.20 -11.42 8.09
CA ALA A 165 26.40 -12.55 7.62
C ALA A 165 27.21 -13.39 6.62
N THR A 166 27.08 -14.71 6.67
CA THR A 166 27.88 -15.66 5.88
C THR A 166 27.59 -15.63 4.37
N ASP A 167 26.40 -15.16 3.97
CA ASP A 167 25.94 -15.05 2.57
C ASP A 167 25.68 -13.60 2.15
N SER A 168 26.50 -12.68 2.63
CA SER A 168 26.33 -11.24 2.38
C SER A 168 27.00 -10.84 1.06
N ILE A 169 26.25 -10.22 0.15
CA ILE A 169 26.74 -9.73 -1.13
C ILE A 169 26.90 -8.20 -1.04
N SER A 170 28.09 -7.68 -1.28
CA SER A 170 28.34 -6.23 -1.25
C SER A 170 27.84 -5.55 -2.54
N LEU A 171 27.17 -4.40 -2.39
CA LEU A 171 26.83 -3.56 -3.55
C LEU A 171 28.09 -2.89 -4.12
N ILE A 172 28.11 -2.67 -5.44
CA ILE A 172 29.22 -2.04 -6.16
C ILE A 172 29.46 -0.61 -5.65
N THR A 173 28.40 0.06 -5.22
CA THR A 173 28.45 1.45 -4.72
C THR A 173 29.09 1.57 -3.34
N GLY A 174 29.44 0.47 -2.66
CA GLY A 174 30.09 0.48 -1.34
C GLY A 174 29.21 0.94 -0.17
N LEU A 175 27.93 1.26 -0.44
CA LEU A 175 27.05 1.90 0.55
C LEU A 175 26.30 0.90 1.44
N ASP A 176 25.99 -0.29 0.96
CA ASP A 176 25.22 -1.29 1.71
C ASP A 176 25.60 -2.72 1.31
N THR A 177 25.38 -3.65 2.23
CA THR A 177 25.47 -5.09 1.95
C THR A 177 24.05 -5.64 1.83
N ILE A 178 23.80 -6.46 0.81
CA ILE A 178 22.53 -7.15 0.58
C ILE A 178 22.66 -8.62 0.98
N GLU A 179 21.60 -9.16 1.54
CA GLU A 179 21.44 -10.58 1.84
C GLU A 179 20.14 -11.07 1.21
N LYS A 180 20.18 -12.28 0.66
CA LYS A 180 18.97 -12.94 0.17
C LYS A 180 18.12 -13.39 1.35
N ARG A 181 16.84 -13.01 1.36
CA ARG A 181 15.88 -13.43 2.38
C ARG A 181 15.71 -14.95 2.35
N LEU A 182 16.07 -15.61 3.45
CA LEU A 182 16.00 -17.07 3.58
C LEU A 182 14.56 -17.60 3.70
N ASN A 183 13.71 -16.93 4.49
CA ASN A 183 12.39 -17.49 4.87
C ASN A 183 11.23 -17.06 3.97
N LYS A 184 11.00 -15.75 3.83
CA LYS A 184 9.82 -15.23 3.11
C LYS A 184 10.15 -13.97 2.31
N PRO A 185 9.84 -13.94 0.99
CA PRO A 185 10.01 -12.73 0.20
C PRO A 185 9.06 -11.62 0.70
N ALA A 186 9.52 -10.37 0.66
CA ALA A 186 8.69 -9.23 1.03
C ALA A 186 7.56 -9.02 0.02
N ILE A 187 6.44 -8.52 0.53
CA ILE A 187 5.30 -8.10 -0.27
C ILE A 187 5.63 -6.72 -0.84
N ILE A 188 5.52 -6.58 -2.16
CA ILE A 188 5.76 -5.32 -2.85
C ILE A 188 4.43 -4.58 -2.99
N ARG A 189 4.47 -3.26 -2.81
CA ARG A 189 3.40 -2.33 -3.13
C ARG A 189 3.98 -1.23 -4.02
N TYR A 190 3.20 -0.73 -4.96
CA TYR A 190 3.61 0.33 -5.86
C TYR A 190 2.37 1.09 -6.38
N PRO A 191 2.54 2.31 -6.93
CA PRO A 191 1.44 3.05 -7.52
C PRO A 191 0.89 2.32 -8.76
N LYS A 192 -0.38 1.94 -8.74
CA LYS A 192 -1.05 1.36 -9.92
C LYS A 192 -1.61 2.47 -10.78
N VAL A 193 -0.94 2.75 -11.90
CA VAL A 193 -1.44 3.66 -12.93
C VAL A 193 -2.43 2.90 -13.80
N LYS A 194 -3.56 3.50 -14.16
CA LYS A 194 -4.47 2.91 -15.13
C LYS A 194 -3.98 3.25 -16.54
N ILE A 195 -3.98 2.25 -17.43
CA ILE A 195 -3.59 2.41 -18.85
C ILE A 195 -4.39 3.54 -19.52
N GLN A 196 -5.68 3.64 -19.19
CA GLN A 196 -6.61 4.64 -19.76
C GLN A 196 -6.26 6.08 -19.34
N LYS A 197 -5.67 6.26 -18.16
CA LYS A 197 -5.37 7.59 -17.61
C LYS A 197 -4.07 8.14 -18.20
N ASP A 198 -3.03 7.33 -18.24
CA ASP A 198 -1.71 7.72 -18.74
C ASP A 198 -0.94 6.47 -19.19
N ARG A 199 -0.91 6.24 -20.51
CA ARG A 199 -0.28 5.06 -21.11
C ARG A 199 1.23 5.08 -20.91
N GLU A 200 1.86 6.22 -21.13
CA GLU A 200 3.32 6.32 -21.10
C GLU A 200 3.83 6.09 -19.68
N LYS A 201 3.15 6.70 -18.70
CA LYS A 201 3.45 6.49 -17.29
C LYS A 201 3.18 5.05 -16.83
N TYR A 202 2.13 4.42 -17.36
CA TYR A 202 1.86 3.00 -17.09
C TYR A 202 2.99 2.10 -17.59
N TYR A 203 3.36 2.21 -18.88
CA TYR A 203 4.41 1.39 -19.48
C TYR A 203 5.77 1.66 -18.83
N SER A 204 6.09 2.92 -18.52
CA SER A 204 7.28 3.29 -17.76
C SER A 204 7.31 2.60 -16.39
N SER A 205 6.18 2.61 -15.66
CA SER A 205 6.09 2.01 -14.33
C SER A 205 6.29 0.49 -14.35
N ILE A 206 5.64 -0.22 -15.28
CA ILE A 206 5.76 -1.69 -15.36
C ILE A 206 7.14 -2.12 -15.85
N LEU A 207 7.73 -1.41 -16.80
CA LEU A 207 9.09 -1.68 -17.27
C LEU A 207 10.08 -1.47 -16.12
N ARG A 208 9.93 -0.39 -15.35
CA ARG A 208 10.78 -0.10 -14.19
C ARG A 208 10.69 -1.15 -13.09
N LEU A 209 9.56 -1.82 -12.93
CA LEU A 209 9.38 -2.85 -11.92
C LEU A 209 9.85 -4.22 -12.37
N TYR A 210 9.49 -4.61 -13.60
CA TYR A 210 9.53 -6.00 -14.04
C TYR A 210 10.57 -6.28 -15.12
N LEU A 211 11.18 -5.27 -15.74
CA LEU A 211 12.31 -5.46 -16.63
C LEU A 211 13.62 -5.37 -15.82
N PRO A 212 14.59 -6.29 -16.03
CA PRO A 212 15.96 -6.07 -15.59
C PRO A 212 16.58 -4.92 -16.40
N PHE A 213 17.18 -3.94 -15.74
CA PHE A 213 17.81 -2.79 -16.42
C PHE A 213 19.02 -2.27 -15.66
N THR A 214 19.93 -1.65 -16.41
CA THR A 214 21.02 -0.82 -15.91
C THR A 214 20.73 0.65 -16.24
N VAL A 215 21.55 1.58 -15.72
CA VAL A 215 21.34 3.03 -15.94
C VAL A 215 21.28 3.37 -17.44
N GLU A 216 22.12 2.70 -18.22
CA GLU A 216 22.30 2.97 -19.66
C GLU A 216 21.21 2.34 -20.53
N GLU A 217 20.49 1.32 -20.02
CA GLU A 217 19.64 0.44 -20.84
C GLU A 217 18.14 0.60 -20.60
N PHE A 218 17.71 1.48 -19.67
CA PHE A 218 16.31 1.49 -19.24
C PHE A 218 15.32 1.84 -20.36
N LYS A 219 15.62 2.83 -21.21
CA LYS A 219 14.91 3.09 -22.47
C LYS A 219 15.95 3.35 -23.56
N PRO A 220 16.16 2.42 -24.50
CA PRO A 220 17.04 2.66 -25.62
C PRO A 220 16.56 3.86 -26.45
N THR A 221 17.49 4.66 -26.96
CA THR A 221 17.19 5.84 -27.80
C THR A 221 16.50 5.48 -29.13
N THR A 222 16.52 4.21 -29.50
CA THR A 222 15.85 3.67 -30.70
C THR A 222 14.32 3.69 -30.61
N TYR A 223 13.76 3.85 -29.41
CA TYR A 223 12.31 3.82 -29.19
C TYR A 223 11.84 5.17 -28.66
N ASP A 224 10.84 5.76 -29.31
CA ASP A 224 10.28 7.05 -28.90
C ASP A 224 9.49 6.94 -27.58
N THR A 225 8.73 5.86 -27.42
CA THR A 225 7.83 5.64 -26.27
C THR A 225 8.15 4.37 -25.49
N PHE A 226 7.86 4.36 -24.19
CA PHE A 226 7.92 3.16 -23.36
C PHE A 226 6.98 2.06 -23.87
N GLU A 227 5.84 2.43 -24.45
CA GLU A 227 4.93 1.49 -25.09
C GLU A 227 5.58 0.76 -26.27
N SER A 228 6.25 1.48 -27.18
CA SER A 228 6.92 0.88 -28.33
C SER A 228 8.04 -0.08 -27.89
N TYR A 229 8.80 0.29 -26.85
CA TYR A 229 9.82 -0.56 -26.29
C TYR A 229 9.22 -1.83 -25.64
N PHE A 230 8.10 -1.71 -24.94
CA PHE A 230 7.42 -2.86 -24.36
C PHE A 230 6.95 -3.85 -25.45
N LEU A 231 6.35 -3.35 -26.53
CA LEU A 231 5.75 -4.18 -27.58
C LEU A 231 6.78 -4.80 -28.54
N GLN A 232 7.82 -4.04 -28.91
CA GLN A 232 8.74 -4.40 -29.99
C GLN A 232 10.19 -4.59 -29.50
N GLY A 233 10.49 -4.19 -28.27
CA GLY A 233 11.83 -4.29 -27.70
C GLY A 233 12.27 -5.72 -27.47
N SER A 234 13.58 -5.92 -27.53
CA SER A 234 14.24 -7.14 -27.06
C SER A 234 15.27 -6.81 -25.99
N TYR A 235 15.40 -7.72 -25.02
CA TYR A 235 16.39 -7.65 -23.95
C TYR A 235 17.01 -9.04 -23.78
N ASN A 236 18.33 -9.14 -23.87
CA ASN A 236 19.08 -10.40 -23.83
C ASN A 236 18.51 -11.51 -24.76
N GLY A 237 18.10 -11.11 -25.98
CA GLY A 237 17.56 -12.03 -26.99
C GLY A 237 16.12 -12.51 -26.76
N LYS A 238 15.41 -11.98 -25.75
CA LYS A 238 13.98 -12.26 -25.51
C LYS A 238 13.14 -11.00 -25.70
N PHE A 239 11.87 -11.16 -26.06
CA PHE A 239 10.96 -10.02 -26.15
C PHE A 239 10.71 -9.41 -24.78
N VAL A 240 10.77 -8.07 -24.70
CA VAL A 240 10.57 -7.32 -23.46
C VAL A 240 9.21 -7.66 -22.83
N ARG A 241 8.15 -7.73 -23.64
CA ARG A 241 6.80 -8.12 -23.20
C ARG A 241 6.79 -9.45 -22.44
N GLU A 242 7.56 -10.46 -22.90
CA GLU A 242 7.53 -11.81 -22.33
C GLU A 242 8.20 -11.83 -20.95
N ILE A 243 9.33 -11.12 -20.82
CA ILE A 243 10.05 -10.96 -19.55
C ILE A 243 9.15 -10.23 -18.54
N VAL A 244 8.55 -9.12 -18.95
CA VAL A 244 7.71 -8.29 -18.08
C VAL A 244 6.46 -9.07 -17.66
N SER A 245 5.76 -9.73 -18.59
CA SER A 245 4.56 -10.51 -18.27
C SER A 245 4.86 -11.68 -17.32
N ALA A 246 5.97 -12.41 -17.53
CA ALA A 246 6.36 -13.50 -16.63
C ALA A 246 6.67 -13.00 -15.21
N ASN A 247 7.43 -11.90 -15.11
CA ASN A 247 7.73 -11.28 -13.81
C ASN A 247 6.48 -10.69 -13.15
N MET A 248 5.59 -10.06 -13.92
CA MET A 248 4.32 -9.52 -13.43
C MET A 248 3.44 -10.63 -12.86
N GLN A 249 3.30 -11.76 -13.56
CA GLN A 249 2.50 -12.90 -13.09
C GLN A 249 3.01 -13.48 -11.75
N LYS A 250 4.32 -13.42 -11.49
CA LYS A 250 4.92 -13.86 -10.22
C LYS A 250 4.47 -13.00 -9.03
N TYR A 251 4.30 -11.69 -9.23
CA TYR A 251 3.97 -10.74 -8.16
C TYR A 251 2.48 -10.35 -8.13
N GLU A 252 1.76 -10.55 -9.23
CA GLU A 252 0.34 -10.24 -9.39
C GLU A 252 -0.46 -11.43 -9.95
N PRO A 253 -0.48 -12.59 -9.27
CA PRO A 253 -1.15 -13.79 -9.79
C PRO A 253 -2.67 -13.61 -9.96
N LEU A 254 -3.28 -12.77 -9.11
CA LEU A 254 -4.73 -12.56 -9.06
C LEU A 254 -5.19 -11.25 -9.74
N ALA A 255 -4.31 -10.53 -10.44
CA ALA A 255 -4.67 -9.23 -11.03
C ALA A 255 -5.85 -9.34 -12.01
N LYS A 256 -5.84 -10.36 -12.87
CA LYS A 256 -6.91 -10.60 -13.85
C LYS A 256 -8.24 -10.94 -13.18
N GLU A 257 -8.21 -11.75 -12.13
CA GLU A 257 -9.42 -12.10 -11.38
C GLU A 257 -10.03 -10.86 -10.72
N LEU A 258 -9.20 -9.99 -10.14
CA LEU A 258 -9.66 -8.74 -9.54
C LEU A 258 -10.21 -7.75 -10.57
N GLU A 259 -9.60 -7.65 -11.75
CA GLU A 259 -10.09 -6.82 -12.86
C GLU A 259 -11.46 -7.35 -13.34
N ASN A 260 -11.58 -8.65 -13.61
CA ASN A 260 -12.85 -9.27 -14.00
C ASN A 260 -13.95 -9.06 -12.94
N LEU A 261 -13.61 -9.21 -11.65
CA LEU A 261 -14.55 -8.91 -10.56
C LEU A 261 -15.00 -7.45 -10.58
N SER A 262 -14.08 -6.52 -10.84
CA SER A 262 -14.39 -5.09 -10.89
C SER A 262 -15.26 -4.71 -12.10
N GLU A 263 -15.07 -5.35 -13.25
CA GLU A 263 -15.89 -5.16 -14.45
C GLU A 263 -17.30 -5.74 -14.25
N ASN A 264 -17.40 -6.96 -13.71
CA ASN A 264 -18.68 -7.58 -13.35
C ASN A 264 -19.49 -6.71 -12.37
N LEU A 265 -18.82 -6.04 -11.44
CA LEU A 265 -19.44 -5.10 -10.50
C LEU A 265 -20.00 -3.84 -11.16
N GLN A 266 -19.36 -3.37 -12.23
CA GLN A 266 -19.83 -2.19 -12.97
C GLN A 266 -21.03 -2.54 -13.86
N GLU A 267 -21.02 -3.71 -14.48
CA GLU A 267 -22.10 -4.17 -15.36
C GLU A 267 -23.33 -4.66 -14.60
N ASN A 268 -23.11 -5.32 -13.45
CA ASN A 268 -24.16 -5.76 -12.54
C ASN A 268 -23.87 -5.23 -11.13
N PRO A 269 -24.29 -3.98 -10.82
CA PRO A 269 -24.23 -3.50 -9.45
C PRO A 269 -25.07 -4.45 -8.60
N TYR A 270 -24.44 -5.18 -7.67
CA TYR A 270 -25.19 -5.96 -6.69
C TYR A 270 -26.18 -5.03 -6.01
N GLN A 271 -27.43 -5.48 -5.88
CA GLN A 271 -28.46 -4.71 -5.20
C GLN A 271 -27.90 -4.22 -3.87
N GLU A 272 -28.01 -2.92 -3.61
CA GLU A 272 -27.45 -2.19 -2.46
C GLU A 272 -27.76 -2.86 -1.10
N ASN A 273 -28.81 -3.70 -1.09
CA ASN A 273 -29.35 -4.43 0.05
C ASN A 273 -28.96 -5.93 0.09
N SER A 274 -28.07 -6.41 -0.77
CA SER A 274 -27.63 -7.82 -0.77
C SER A 274 -26.96 -8.19 0.56
N TRP A 275 -26.36 -7.21 1.26
CA TRP A 275 -25.83 -7.39 2.60
C TRP A 275 -26.91 -7.44 3.69
N ALA A 276 -28.07 -6.81 3.50
CA ALA A 276 -29.16 -6.89 4.47
C ALA A 276 -29.65 -8.35 4.65
N ASN A 277 -29.42 -9.19 3.64
CA ASN A 277 -29.63 -10.63 3.71
C ASN A 277 -28.58 -11.38 4.55
N LEU A 278 -27.36 -10.84 4.73
CA LEU A 278 -26.28 -11.44 5.53
C LEU A 278 -26.55 -11.35 7.03
N ALA A 279 -27.12 -10.22 7.49
CA ALA A 279 -27.36 -9.96 8.90
C ALA A 279 -28.59 -9.05 9.10
N PRO A 280 -29.81 -9.57 8.83
CA PRO A 280 -31.03 -8.76 8.85
C PRO A 280 -31.31 -8.15 10.23
N GLN A 281 -30.90 -8.82 11.31
CA GLN A 281 -31.04 -8.31 12.68
C GLN A 281 -30.14 -7.09 12.94
N THR A 282 -28.89 -7.12 12.48
CA THR A 282 -27.97 -5.97 12.59
C THR A 282 -28.44 -4.79 11.75
N GLU A 283 -29.06 -5.05 10.59
CA GLU A 283 -29.66 -3.97 9.79
C GLU A 283 -30.90 -3.38 10.46
N MET A 284 -31.74 -4.21 11.08
CA MET A 284 -32.87 -3.73 11.89
C MET A 284 -32.39 -2.84 13.04
N GLU A 285 -31.33 -3.22 13.75
CA GLU A 285 -30.71 -2.39 14.79
C GLU A 285 -30.13 -1.08 14.23
N ARG A 286 -29.49 -1.10 13.05
CA ARG A 286 -29.00 0.12 12.37
C ARG A 286 -30.15 1.06 12.01
N ILE A 287 -31.23 0.52 11.44
CA ILE A 287 -32.41 1.30 11.04
C ILE A 287 -33.07 1.90 12.29
N GLN A 288 -33.21 1.11 13.37
CA GLN A 288 -33.77 1.58 14.65
C GLN A 288 -32.91 2.70 15.28
N GLN A 289 -31.59 2.58 15.27
CA GLN A 289 -30.68 3.63 15.75
C GLN A 289 -30.78 4.91 14.91
N THR A 290 -30.88 4.76 13.58
CA THR A 290 -30.97 5.90 12.66
C THR A 290 -32.33 6.60 12.76
N GLN A 291 -33.42 5.85 12.96
CA GLN A 291 -34.77 6.39 13.15
C GLN A 291 -34.95 7.01 14.54
N GLY A 292 -34.34 6.43 15.58
CA GLY A 292 -34.37 6.98 16.95
C GLY A 292 -33.73 8.36 17.07
N MET A 293 -32.69 8.66 16.28
CA MET A 293 -32.08 10.00 16.20
C MET A 293 -32.98 11.07 15.58
N SER A 294 -34.02 10.68 14.83
CA SER A 294 -34.95 11.62 14.19
C SER A 294 -36.17 12.00 15.05
N THR A 295 -36.38 11.32 16.19
CA THR A 295 -37.57 11.46 17.04
C THR A 295 -37.35 12.16 18.38
N GLU A 296 -36.14 12.63 18.69
CA GLU A 296 -35.94 13.52 19.85
C GLU A 296 -36.31 14.96 19.47
N GLU A 297 -37.61 15.24 19.41
CA GLU A 297 -38.14 16.61 19.42
C GLU A 297 -37.72 17.30 20.73
N TYR A 298 -37.00 18.41 20.57
CA TYR A 298 -36.65 19.34 21.64
C TYR A 298 -37.93 19.89 22.30
N ILE A 299 -38.17 19.51 23.56
CA ILE A 299 -39.20 20.11 24.41
C ILE A 299 -38.49 21.15 25.30
N PRO A 300 -38.72 22.47 25.10
CA PRO A 300 -38.14 23.48 25.97
C PRO A 300 -38.80 23.45 27.37
N PRO A 301 -38.03 23.70 28.44
CA PRO A 301 -38.59 23.78 29.79
C PRO A 301 -39.41 25.05 29.98
N GLU A 302 -40.56 24.92 30.66
CA GLU A 302 -41.44 26.01 31.11
C GLU A 302 -40.79 26.94 32.14
#